data_AF-A6TRE9-F1
#
_entry.id   AF-A6TRE9-F1
#
_cell.length_a   1.000
_cell.length_b   1.000
_cell.length_c   1.000
_cell.angle_alpha   90.00
_cell.angle_beta   90.00
_cell.angle_gamma   90.00
#
_symmetry.space_group_name_H-M   'P 1'
#
loop_
_entity.id
_entity.type
_entity.pdbx_description
1 polymer ?
#
loop_
_entity_poly.entity_id
_entity_poly.type
_entity_poly.pdbx_seq_one_letter_code
_entity_poly.pdbx_strand_id
1 'polypeptide(L)'
;MKKALKILLGITAVIIVISFLGGNSDNNDEVDPVDDVAAIENAQEEKSINPYEGEKAELYDLIAGIINEGGYLNTTVNEITLNKDMNSGEGGYILLVRGTFDIKNSRENGNDVLRMYSNDLMGTLAKEGVEDIIESAIFWHDDYNDRTVKYSYEYKDGQYEMYDVMGE
;
A
#
# COMPACT_ATOMS: atom_id res chain seq x y z
N MET A 1 19.40 30.51 3.21
CA MET A 1 18.46 30.59 2.06
C MET A 1 18.07 29.18 1.66
N LYS A 2 16.94 28.67 2.16
CA LYS A 2 16.42 27.34 1.79
C LYS A 2 15.48 27.51 0.59
N LYS A 3 15.82 26.90 -0.55
CA LYS A 3 14.94 26.85 -1.72
C LYS A 3 13.80 25.88 -1.41
N ALA A 4 12.56 26.38 -1.43
CA ALA A 4 11.38 25.54 -1.36
C ALA A 4 11.24 24.79 -2.70
N LEU A 5 11.42 23.47 -2.66
CA LEU A 5 11.09 22.58 -3.76
C LEU A 5 9.57 22.37 -3.75
N LYS A 6 8.87 22.97 -4.70
CA LYS A 6 7.44 22.67 -4.93
C LYS A 6 7.36 21.35 -5.67
N ILE A 7 6.99 20.28 -4.97
CA ILE A 7 6.62 19.01 -5.59
C ILE A 7 5.22 19.22 -6.19
N LEU A 8 5.16 19.26 -7.51
CA LEU A 8 3.93 19.32 -8.29
C LEU A 8 3.50 17.87 -8.56
N LEU A 9 2.55 17.34 -7.79
CA LEU A 9 1.96 16.02 -8.05
C LEU A 9 0.89 16.18 -9.13
N GLY A 10 1.19 15.66 -10.33
CA GLY A 10 0.28 15.63 -11.47
C GLY A 10 -0.69 14.48 -11.34
N ILE A 11 -1.97 14.79 -11.15
CA ILE A 11 -3.06 13.82 -11.21
C ILE A 11 -3.30 13.49 -12.69
N THR A 12 -2.98 12.26 -13.10
CA THR A 12 -3.38 11.77 -14.44
C THR A 12 -4.67 10.98 -14.27
N ALA A 13 -5.81 11.61 -14.57
CA ALA A 13 -7.09 10.94 -14.57
C ALA A 13 -7.19 9.98 -15.77
N VAL A 14 -7.46 8.70 -15.51
CA VAL A 14 -7.80 7.72 -16.55
C VAL A 14 -9.27 7.88 -16.90
N ILE A 15 -9.58 8.35 -18.11
CA ILE A 15 -10.95 8.46 -18.61
C ILE A 15 -11.27 7.16 -19.36
N ILE A 16 -12.16 6.33 -18.82
CA ILE A 16 -12.74 5.19 -19.54
C ILE A 16 -13.98 5.68 -20.29
N VAL A 17 -13.92 5.73 -21.62
CA VAL A 17 -15.08 6.00 -22.49
C VAL A 17 -15.63 4.66 -22.99
N ILE A 18 -16.77 4.22 -22.47
CA ILE A 18 -17.48 3.04 -22.98
C ILE A 18 -18.42 3.50 -24.11
N SER A 19 -18.07 3.22 -25.36
CA SER A 19 -18.96 3.44 -26.50
C SER A 19 -19.88 2.23 -26.71
N PHE A 20 -21.17 2.40 -26.42
CA PHE A 20 -22.22 1.43 -26.77
C PHE A 20 -22.50 1.47 -28.28
N LEU A 21 -22.15 0.40 -29.00
CA LEU A 21 -22.66 0.10 -30.34
C LEU A 21 -23.92 -0.76 -30.20
N GLY A 22 -25.08 -0.12 -30.15
CA GLY A 22 -26.39 -0.78 -30.26
C GLY A 22 -27.13 -0.23 -31.47
N GLY A 23 -26.95 -0.87 -32.63
CA GLY A 23 -27.72 -0.56 -33.83
C GLY A 23 -28.83 -1.60 -34.04
N ASN A 24 -30.09 -1.20 -33.90
CA ASN A 24 -31.15 -1.64 -34.80
C ASN A 24 -32.31 -0.63 -34.79
N SER A 25 -32.63 -0.11 -35.98
CA SER A 25 -33.61 0.93 -36.28
C SER A 25 -35.04 0.42 -36.13
N ASP A 26 -35.93 1.22 -35.51
CA ASP A 26 -37.04 1.83 -36.23
C ASP A 26 -37.85 2.85 -35.39
N ASN A 27 -37.70 4.10 -35.84
CA ASN A 27 -38.72 5.17 -35.97
C ASN A 27 -39.31 5.86 -34.73
N ASN A 28 -38.90 7.14 -34.63
CA ASN A 28 -39.66 8.34 -34.28
C ASN A 28 -40.28 8.44 -32.88
N ASP A 29 -39.62 9.18 -31.99
CA ASP A 29 -40.18 10.39 -31.36
C ASP A 29 -39.05 11.21 -30.69
N GLU A 30 -39.13 12.53 -30.85
CA GLU A 30 -38.46 13.66 -30.17
C GLU A 30 -37.24 13.36 -29.25
N VAL A 31 -36.03 13.76 -29.68
CA VAL A 31 -34.81 13.75 -28.84
C VAL A 31 -34.63 15.14 -28.21
N ASP A 32 -35.01 15.28 -26.95
CA ASP A 32 -34.42 16.29 -26.07
C ASP A 32 -32.95 15.90 -25.81
N PRO A 33 -31.97 16.81 -25.97
CA PRO A 33 -30.60 16.53 -25.56
C PRO A 33 -30.52 16.61 -24.03
N VAL A 34 -30.66 15.47 -23.35
CA VAL A 34 -30.22 15.35 -21.96
C VAL A 34 -28.70 15.27 -21.98
N ASP A 35 -28.08 16.42 -21.72
CA ASP A 35 -26.72 16.57 -21.22
C ASP A 35 -26.54 15.72 -19.95
N ASP A 36 -26.12 14.46 -20.08
CA ASP A 36 -25.57 13.70 -18.94
C ASP A 36 -24.04 13.72 -19.02
N VAL A 37 -23.54 14.85 -18.54
CA VAL A 37 -22.13 15.13 -18.30
C VAL A 37 -21.71 14.42 -17.01
N ALA A 38 -20.70 13.55 -17.14
CA ALA A 38 -19.68 13.24 -16.14
C ALA A 38 -20.11 12.72 -14.74
N ALA A 39 -20.02 11.40 -14.55
CA ALA A 39 -19.61 10.86 -13.25
C ALA A 39 -18.08 10.80 -13.21
N ILE A 40 -17.44 11.88 -12.75
CA ILE A 40 -16.07 11.82 -12.24
C ILE A 40 -16.19 11.18 -10.85
N GLU A 41 -15.92 9.89 -10.74
CA GLU A 41 -15.56 9.29 -9.46
C GLU A 41 -14.22 9.89 -9.05
N ASN A 42 -14.28 10.95 -8.24
CA ASN A 42 -13.14 11.34 -7.41
C ASN A 42 -12.92 10.21 -6.39
N ALA A 43 -12.14 9.20 -6.77
CA ALA A 43 -11.42 8.42 -5.79
C ALA A 43 -10.40 9.38 -5.15
N GLN A 44 -10.80 10.04 -4.06
CA GLN A 44 -9.82 10.64 -3.17
C GLN A 44 -9.02 9.48 -2.58
N GLU A 45 -7.77 9.32 -3.02
CA GLU A 45 -6.77 8.66 -2.19
C GLU A 45 -6.80 9.36 -0.82
N GLU A 46 -7.32 8.68 0.19
CA GLU A 46 -7.17 9.13 1.57
C GLU A 46 -5.69 9.08 1.90
N LYS A 47 -5.02 10.21 1.69
CA LYS A 47 -3.65 10.41 2.11
C LYS A 47 -3.59 10.16 3.62
N SER A 48 -3.01 9.03 4.02
CA SER A 48 -2.74 8.73 5.42
C SER A 48 -2.02 9.93 6.06
N ILE A 49 -2.64 10.49 7.09
CA ILE A 49 -2.04 11.60 7.84
C ILE A 49 -1.03 10.95 8.78
N ASN A 50 0.26 11.25 8.57
CA ASN A 50 1.33 10.78 9.43
C ASN A 50 1.03 11.14 10.91
N PRO A 51 0.88 10.15 11.81
CA PRO A 51 0.47 10.38 13.18
C PRO A 51 1.63 10.73 14.12
N TYR A 52 2.86 10.83 13.61
CA TYR A 52 4.07 11.02 14.40
C TYR A 52 4.73 12.37 14.16
N GLU A 53 5.70 12.69 15.00
CA GLU A 53 6.52 13.90 14.92
C GLU A 53 8.01 13.52 15.01
N GLY A 54 8.88 14.40 14.49
CA GLY A 54 10.34 14.20 14.52
C GLY A 54 10.81 13.01 13.66
N GLU A 55 11.88 12.34 14.10
CA GLU A 55 12.51 11.20 13.40
C GLU A 55 11.51 10.07 13.09
N LYS A 56 10.58 9.80 14.02
CA LYS A 56 9.53 8.79 13.82
C LYS A 56 8.58 9.15 12.67
N ALA A 57 8.34 10.45 12.44
CA ALA A 57 7.55 10.92 11.32
C ALA A 57 8.29 10.70 9.99
N GLU A 58 9.59 11.04 9.93
CA GLU A 58 10.41 10.83 8.74
C GLU A 58 10.47 9.35 8.35
N LEU A 59 10.64 8.47 9.34
CA LEU A 59 10.62 7.03 9.14
C LEU A 59 9.26 6.53 8.64
N TYR A 60 8.16 7.03 9.22
CA TYR A 60 6.81 6.70 8.76
C TYR A 60 6.57 7.13 7.31
N ASP A 61 6.95 8.37 6.96
CA ASP A 61 6.77 8.91 5.61
C ASP A 61 7.55 8.10 4.58
N LEU A 62 8.75 7.64 4.93
CA LEU A 62 9.54 6.74 4.08
C LEU A 62 8.81 5.41 3.85
N ILE A 63 8.34 4.75 4.91
CA ILE A 63 7.63 3.46 4.81
C ILE A 63 6.36 3.60 3.98
N ALA A 64 5.57 4.65 4.27
CA ALA A 64 4.35 4.94 3.51
C ALA A 64 4.68 5.23 2.04
N GLY A 65 5.76 5.95 1.76
CA GLY A 65 6.28 6.18 0.41
C GLY A 65 6.59 4.88 -0.33
N ILE A 66 7.37 3.98 0.30
CA ILE A 66 7.72 2.67 -0.27
C ILE A 66 6.46 1.85 -0.58
N ILE A 67 5.49 1.82 0.32
CA ILE A 67 4.23 1.09 0.11
C ILE A 67 3.43 1.68 -1.06
N ASN A 68 3.31 3.01 -1.13
CA ASN A 68 2.55 3.69 -2.18
C ASN A 68 3.22 3.58 -3.55
N GLU A 69 4.55 3.55 -3.61
CA GLU A 69 5.33 3.51 -4.84
C GLU A 69 5.71 2.08 -5.26
N GLY A 70 5.67 1.11 -4.35
CA GLY A 70 6.10 -0.27 -4.53
C GLY A 70 5.19 -1.13 -5.42
N GLY A 71 4.03 -0.60 -5.83
CA GLY A 71 3.14 -1.28 -6.76
C GLY A 71 2.49 -2.54 -6.18
N TYR A 72 2.10 -2.51 -4.90
CA TYR A 72 1.39 -3.61 -4.23
C TYR A 72 -0.06 -3.68 -4.73
N LEU A 73 -0.24 -4.33 -5.89
CA LEU A 73 -1.51 -4.38 -6.61
C LEU A 73 -2.57 -5.13 -5.81
N ASN A 74 -3.82 -4.64 -5.86
CA ASN A 74 -4.96 -5.26 -5.19
C ASN A 74 -4.69 -5.46 -3.69
N THR A 75 -4.03 -4.46 -3.10
CA THR A 75 -3.83 -4.38 -1.67
C THR A 75 -4.23 -3.01 -1.17
N THR A 76 -4.68 -2.98 0.09
CA THR A 76 -4.89 -1.76 0.84
C THR A 76 -4.09 -1.88 2.13
N VAL A 77 -3.15 -0.98 2.38
CA VAL A 77 -2.50 -0.89 3.70
C VAL A 77 -3.38 -0.04 4.60
N ASN A 78 -3.93 -0.67 5.63
CA ASN A 78 -4.90 -0.09 6.56
C ASN A 78 -4.21 0.63 7.72
N GLU A 79 -3.04 0.13 8.15
CA GLU A 79 -2.34 0.64 9.31
C GLU A 79 -0.82 0.45 9.17
N ILE A 80 -0.07 1.49 9.51
CA ILE A 80 1.38 1.43 9.73
C ILE A 80 1.62 1.96 11.15
N THR A 81 2.22 1.15 12.00
CA THR A 81 2.51 1.49 13.39
C THR A 81 3.99 1.27 13.69
N LEU A 82 4.63 2.28 14.24
CA LEU A 82 6.00 2.22 14.75
C LEU A 82 5.95 2.23 16.28
N ASN A 83 6.39 1.17 16.93
CA ASN A 83 6.47 1.10 18.39
C ASN A 83 7.91 1.15 18.83
N LYS A 84 8.22 1.86 19.90
CA LYS A 84 9.58 1.81 20.44
C LYS A 84 9.83 0.44 21.04
N ASP A 85 10.92 -0.20 20.66
CA ASP A 85 11.39 -1.36 21.40
C ASP A 85 11.97 -0.89 22.75
N MET A 86 11.37 -1.37 23.83
CA MET A 86 11.80 -1.03 25.19
C MET A 86 12.97 -1.89 25.68
N ASN A 87 13.36 -2.92 24.93
CA ASN A 87 14.36 -3.90 25.33
C ASN A 87 15.74 -3.67 24.68
N SER A 88 15.81 -2.94 23.56
CA SER A 88 17.06 -2.50 22.95
C SER A 88 17.70 -1.36 23.75
N GLY A 89 18.89 -1.61 24.29
CA GLY A 89 19.65 -0.60 25.05
C GLY A 89 20.00 0.65 24.25
N GLU A 90 19.98 0.57 22.92
CA GLU A 90 20.27 1.69 22.00
C GLU A 90 19.01 2.37 21.44
N GLY A 91 17.82 1.79 21.66
CA GLY A 91 16.56 2.31 21.16
C GLY A 91 16.39 2.07 19.66
N GLY A 92 15.35 1.33 19.31
CA GLY A 92 14.88 1.15 17.93
C GLY A 92 13.36 1.05 17.88
N TYR A 93 12.82 0.78 16.70
CA TYR A 93 11.41 0.62 16.44
C TYR A 93 11.06 -0.81 16.03
N ILE A 94 9.87 -1.23 16.44
CA ILE A 94 9.17 -2.39 15.91
C ILE A 94 8.13 -1.85 14.91
N LEU A 95 8.24 -2.26 13.66
CA LEU A 95 7.31 -1.92 12.60
C LEU A 95 6.16 -2.93 12.54
N LEU A 96 4.92 -2.43 12.58
CA LEU A 96 3.72 -3.22 12.33
C LEU A 96 3.00 -2.66 11.11
N VAL A 97 2.80 -3.48 10.10
CA VAL A 97 2.02 -3.13 8.91
C VAL A 97 0.82 -4.05 8.83
N ARG A 98 -0.37 -3.50 8.61
CA ARG A 98 -1.59 -4.25 8.37
C ARG A 98 -2.17 -3.86 7.03
N GLY A 99 -2.38 -4.82 6.17
CA GLY A 99 -3.07 -4.63 4.91
C GLY A 99 -4.07 -5.72 4.60
N THR A 100 -4.83 -5.48 3.54
CA THR A 100 -5.81 -6.37 2.95
C THR A 100 -5.39 -6.69 1.52
N PHE A 101 -5.73 -7.87 1.04
CA PHE A 101 -5.47 -8.35 -0.32
C PHE A 101 -6.74 -9.02 -0.87
N ASP A 102 -7.19 -8.55 -2.03
CA ASP A 102 -8.52 -8.88 -2.57
C ASP A 102 -8.50 -9.61 -3.93
N ILE A 103 -7.35 -10.21 -4.31
CA ILE A 103 -7.29 -11.06 -5.51
C ILE A 103 -7.88 -12.44 -5.24
N LYS A 104 -8.83 -12.82 -6.10
CA LYS A 104 -9.31 -14.20 -6.19
C LYS A 104 -8.24 -15.15 -6.75
N ASN A 105 -7.55 -15.89 -5.88
CA ASN A 105 -6.59 -16.92 -6.25
C ASN A 105 -6.57 -18.09 -5.25
N SER A 106 -5.71 -19.09 -5.49
CA SER A 106 -5.46 -20.15 -4.52
C SER A 106 -4.66 -19.61 -3.34
N ARG A 107 -4.82 -20.22 -2.15
CA ARG A 107 -4.00 -19.91 -0.97
C ARG A 107 -2.50 -19.92 -1.24
N GLU A 108 -2.03 -20.89 -2.01
CA GLU A 108 -0.62 -21.03 -2.39
C GLU A 108 -0.14 -19.81 -3.18
N ASN A 109 -0.86 -19.43 -4.25
CA ASN A 109 -0.50 -18.25 -5.04
C ASN A 109 -0.63 -16.95 -4.23
N GLY A 110 -1.63 -16.87 -3.34
CA GLY A 110 -1.78 -15.77 -2.39
C GLY A 110 -0.56 -15.65 -1.48
N ASN A 111 -0.10 -16.76 -0.90
CA ASN A 111 1.12 -16.79 -0.08
C ASN A 111 2.33 -16.26 -0.84
N ASP A 112 2.54 -16.70 -2.08
CA ASP A 112 3.67 -16.26 -2.90
C ASP A 112 3.66 -14.74 -3.13
N VAL A 113 2.50 -14.18 -3.47
CA VAL A 113 2.35 -12.73 -3.69
C VAL A 113 2.55 -11.94 -2.41
N LEU A 114 1.89 -12.33 -1.32
CA LEU A 114 1.96 -11.62 -0.04
C LEU A 114 3.36 -11.68 0.58
N ARG A 115 4.04 -12.81 0.42
CA ARG A 115 5.44 -12.99 0.79
C ARG A 115 6.34 -12.08 -0.04
N MET A 116 6.13 -12.02 -1.36
CA MET A 116 6.89 -11.15 -2.25
C MET A 116 6.75 -9.68 -1.87
N TYR A 117 5.52 -9.18 -1.63
CA TYR A 117 5.30 -7.79 -1.19
C TYR A 117 5.96 -7.50 0.16
N SER A 118 5.86 -8.43 1.10
CA SER A 118 6.49 -8.30 2.41
C SER A 118 8.03 -8.25 2.31
N ASN A 119 8.61 -9.12 1.48
CA ASN A 119 10.06 -9.14 1.23
C ASN A 119 10.54 -7.88 0.50
N ASP A 120 9.75 -7.38 -0.45
CA ASP A 120 10.07 -6.16 -1.19
C ASP A 120 10.10 -4.94 -0.27
N LEU A 121 9.10 -4.79 0.60
CA LEU A 121 9.07 -3.71 1.59
C LEU A 121 10.33 -3.72 2.47
N MET A 122 10.64 -4.86 3.07
CA MET A 122 11.79 -4.97 3.97
C MET A 122 13.12 -4.85 3.23
N GLY A 123 13.23 -5.44 2.04
CA GLY A 123 14.41 -5.32 1.21
C GLY A 123 14.66 -3.89 0.73
N THR A 124 13.61 -3.11 0.49
CA THR A 124 13.72 -1.69 0.13
C THR A 124 14.13 -0.86 1.33
N LEU A 125 13.58 -1.11 2.52
CA LEU A 125 14.02 -0.46 3.76
C LEU A 125 15.51 -0.68 4.03
N ALA A 126 16.03 -1.91 3.85
CA ALA A 126 17.46 -2.17 3.97
C ALA A 126 18.30 -1.40 2.93
N LYS A 127 17.84 -1.31 1.67
CA LYS A 127 18.54 -0.55 0.61
C LYS A 127 18.59 0.95 0.91
N GLU A 128 17.54 1.49 1.53
CA GLU A 128 17.48 2.89 1.99
C GLU A 128 18.30 3.12 3.28
N GLY A 129 18.95 2.08 3.83
CA GLY A 129 19.81 2.18 5.00
C GLY A 129 19.06 2.34 6.32
N VAL A 130 17.80 1.88 6.37
CA VAL A 130 17.00 1.92 7.59
C VAL A 130 17.45 0.82 8.54
N GLU A 131 18.16 1.19 9.60
CA GLU A 131 18.65 0.27 10.64
C GLU A 131 17.85 0.39 11.95
N ASP A 132 17.12 1.49 12.13
CA ASP A 132 16.40 1.78 13.37
C ASP A 132 15.14 0.92 13.55
N ILE A 133 14.70 0.19 12.52
CA ILE A 133 13.65 -0.83 12.66
C ILE A 133 14.35 -2.15 12.97
N ILE A 134 14.27 -2.59 14.22
CA ILE A 134 14.98 -3.81 14.65
C ILE A 134 14.16 -5.07 14.39
N GLU A 135 12.84 -4.92 14.33
CA GLU A 135 11.89 -6.01 14.13
C GLU A 135 10.69 -5.49 13.35
N SER A 136 10.08 -6.34 12.53
CA SER A 136 8.82 -6.04 11.88
C SER A 136 7.88 -7.22 11.82
N ALA A 137 6.57 -6.93 11.77
CA ALA A 137 5.54 -7.89 11.45
C ALA A 137 4.55 -7.29 10.46
N ILE A 138 4.41 -7.95 9.30
CA ILE A 138 3.52 -7.55 8.23
C ILE A 138 2.36 -8.53 8.20
N PHE A 139 1.14 -7.99 8.39
CA PHE A 139 -0.10 -8.74 8.40
C PHE A 139 -0.89 -8.45 7.14
N TRP A 140 -1.28 -9.50 6.44
CA TRP A 140 -2.15 -9.43 5.28
C TRP A 140 -3.44 -10.20 5.55
N HIS A 141 -4.58 -9.53 5.47
CA HIS A 141 -5.88 -10.19 5.38
C HIS A 141 -6.14 -10.56 3.92
N ASP A 142 -6.21 -11.85 3.63
CA ASP A 142 -6.57 -12.42 2.33
C ASP A 142 -8.09 -12.58 2.32
N ASP A 143 -8.78 -11.60 1.74
CA ASP A 143 -10.24 -11.49 1.79
C ASP A 143 -10.91 -12.68 1.10
N TYR A 144 -10.34 -13.14 -0.02
CA TYR A 144 -10.91 -14.22 -0.79
C TYR A 144 -10.82 -15.58 -0.09
N ASN A 145 -9.71 -15.84 0.62
CA ASN A 145 -9.50 -17.09 1.35
C ASN A 145 -9.88 -16.99 2.84
N ASP A 146 -10.44 -15.87 3.29
CA ASP A 146 -10.89 -15.59 4.66
C ASP A 146 -9.84 -15.98 5.72
N ARG A 147 -8.65 -15.39 5.60
CA ARG A 147 -7.54 -15.67 6.52
C ARG A 147 -6.62 -14.48 6.72
N THR A 148 -5.79 -14.55 7.74
CA THR A 148 -4.69 -13.61 7.95
C THR A 148 -3.36 -14.34 7.86
N VAL A 149 -2.43 -13.80 7.10
CA VAL A 149 -1.05 -14.27 7.01
C VAL A 149 -0.14 -13.23 7.66
N LYS A 150 0.88 -13.69 8.37
CA LYS A 150 1.89 -12.85 9.03
C LYS A 150 3.28 -13.22 8.55
N TYR A 151 4.07 -12.22 8.20
CA TYR A 151 5.49 -12.32 7.91
C TYR A 151 6.27 -11.49 8.92
N SER A 152 7.16 -12.13 9.69
CA SER A 152 7.98 -11.47 10.70
C SER A 152 9.44 -11.43 10.29
N TYR A 153 10.07 -10.28 10.50
CA TYR A 153 11.47 -10.03 10.15
C TYR A 153 12.24 -9.41 11.30
N GLU A 154 13.54 -9.66 11.33
CA GLU A 154 14.49 -9.06 12.26
C GLU A 154 15.63 -8.41 11.47
N TYR A 155 16.14 -7.27 11.94
CA TYR A 155 17.31 -6.64 11.34
C TYR A 155 18.59 -7.29 11.87
N LYS A 156 19.41 -7.83 10.97
CA LYS A 156 20.68 -8.49 11.28
C LYS A 156 21.70 -8.19 10.19
N ASP A 157 22.93 -7.84 10.60
CA ASP A 157 24.10 -7.71 9.71
C ASP A 157 23.86 -6.87 8.43
N GLY A 158 23.07 -5.79 8.52
CA GLY A 158 22.80 -4.90 7.38
C GLY A 158 21.57 -5.25 6.54
N GLN A 159 20.79 -6.26 6.94
CA GLN A 159 19.64 -6.76 6.17
C GLN A 159 18.49 -7.19 7.08
N TYR A 160 17.29 -7.29 6.52
CA TYR A 160 16.14 -7.87 7.19
C TYR A 160 16.01 -9.35 6.82
N GLU A 161 16.00 -10.20 7.84
CA GLU A 161 15.84 -11.64 7.68
C GLU A 161 14.46 -12.06 8.19
N MET A 162 13.72 -12.80 7.37
CA MET A 162 12.45 -13.39 7.79
C MET A 162 12.72 -14.55 8.74
N TYR A 163 12.15 -14.50 9.94
CA TYR A 163 12.36 -15.52 10.97
C TYR A 163 11.09 -16.30 11.33
N ASP A 164 9.91 -15.78 11.02
CA ASP A 164 8.63 -16.45 11.33
C ASP A 164 7.56 -16.14 10.28
N VAL A 165 6.72 -17.15 10.01
CA VAL A 165 5.59 -17.09 9.09
C VAL A 165 4.41 -17.82 9.71
N MET A 166 3.25 -17.18 9.73
CA MET A 166 2.02 -17.76 10.28
C MET A 166 0.85 -17.56 9.32
N GLY A 167 -0.05 -18.55 9.25
CA GLY A 167 -1.32 -18.44 8.49
C GLY A 167 -1.25 -18.83 7.02
N GLU A 168 -0.09 -19.29 6.53
CA GLU A 168 0.04 -19.90 5.20
C GLU A 168 -0.75 -21.20 5.05
#